data_AF-A0A6J4PGB2-F1
#
_entry.id   AF-A0A6J4PGB2-F1
#
_cell.length_a   1.000
_cell.length_b   1.000
_cell.length_c   1.000
_cell.angle_alpha   90.00
_cell.angle_beta   90.00
_cell.angle_gamma   90.00
#
_symmetry.space_group_name_H-M   'P 1'
#
loop_
_entity.id
_entity.type
_entity.pdbx_description
1 polymer ?
#
loop_
_entity_poly.entity_id
_entity_poly.type
_entity_poly.pdbx_seq_one_letter_code
_entity_poly.pdbx_strand_id
1 'polypeptide(L)' 'EDQSEFSAWFKLALQLGIVVDSDLDDGQLWVLTSAGAWEPWTEVSVAFTFRYLQGILKPDTT' A
#
# COMPACT_ATOMS: atom_id res chain seq x y z
N GLU A 1 16.30 -2.83 1.23
CA GLU A 1 15.56 -2.91 -0.05
C GLU A 1 14.07 -2.64 0.18
N ASP A 2 13.50 -3.15 1.28
CA ASP A 2 12.09 -3.00 1.70
C ASP A 2 11.54 -1.57 1.74
N GLN A 3 12.32 -0.57 2.15
CA GLN A 3 11.84 0.82 2.18
C GLN A 3 11.49 1.37 0.79
N SER A 4 12.22 0.95 -0.25
CA SER A 4 11.97 1.41 -1.62
C SER A 4 10.70 0.77 -2.21
N GLU A 5 10.47 -0.51 -1.91
CA GLU A 5 9.27 -1.24 -2.31
C GLU A 5 8.04 -0.70 -1.59
N PHE A 6 8.13 -0.56 -0.27
CA PHE A 6 7.08 0.04 0.54
C PHE A 6 6.70 1.44 0.02
N SER A 7 7.68 2.32 -0.22
CA SER A 7 7.37 3.70 -0.66
C SER A 7 6.66 3.73 -2.01
N ALA A 8 7.04 2.87 -2.95
CA ALA A 8 6.39 2.79 -4.26
C ALA A 8 4.96 2.25 -4.13
N TRP A 9 4.77 1.19 -3.34
CA TRP A 9 3.47 0.60 -3.07
C TRP A 9 2.54 1.56 -2.32
N PHE A 10 3.03 2.19 -1.25
CA PHE A 10 2.26 3.07 -0.38
C PHE A 10 1.70 4.27 -1.14
N LYS A 11 2.47 4.88 -2.05
CA LYS A 11 1.99 5.98 -2.90
C LYS A 11 0.79 5.57 -3.74
N LEU A 12 0.84 4.38 -4.35
CA LEU A 12 -0.27 3.87 -5.17
C LEU A 12 -1.48 3.53 -4.29
N ALA A 13 -1.26 2.85 -3.17
CA ALA A 13 -2.31 2.47 -2.23
C ALA A 13 -3.01 3.70 -1.63
N LEU A 14 -2.25 4.76 -1.31
CA LEU A 14 -2.76 6.04 -0.84
C LEU A 14 -3.58 6.74 -1.93
N GLN A 15 -3.08 6.78 -3.17
CA GLN A 15 -3.80 7.38 -4.30
C GLN A 15 -5.14 6.65 -4.59
N LEU A 16 -5.18 5.34 -4.36
CA LEU A 16 -6.37 4.50 -4.56
C LEU A 16 -7.29 4.45 -3.33
N GLY A 17 -6.93 5.11 -2.22
CA GLY A 17 -7.74 5.12 -1.00
C GLY A 17 -7.81 3.77 -0.28
N ILE A 18 -6.81 2.91 -0.47
CA ILE A 18 -6.69 1.62 0.22
C ILE A 18 -6.11 1.83 1.62
N VAL A 19 -5.13 2.74 1.71
CA VAL A 19 -4.52 3.18 2.96
C VAL A 19 -4.63 4.69 3.09
N VAL A 20 -4.49 5.18 4.32
CA VAL A 20 -4.65 6.59 4.68
C VAL A 20 -3.37 7.15 5.28
N ASP A 21 -2.64 6.34 6.04
CA ASP A 21 -1.40 6.73 6.71
C ASP A 21 -0.47 5.53 6.90
N SER A 22 0.76 5.78 7.36
CA SER A 22 1.74 4.75 7.69
C SER A 22 2.57 5.12 8.92
N ASP A 23 2.99 4.13 9.67
CA ASP A 23 3.90 4.31 10.80
C ASP A 23 4.96 3.19 10.85
N LEU A 24 6.09 3.48 11.49
CA LEU A 24 7.14 2.50 11.75
C LEU A 24 7.15 2.19 13.24
N ASP A 25 6.64 1.03 13.61
CA ASP A 25 6.56 0.56 14.99
C ASP A 25 7.38 -0.72 15.17
N ASP A 26 8.28 -0.74 16.15
CA ASP A 26 9.21 -1.84 16.44
C ASP A 26 9.96 -2.40 15.20
N GLY A 27 10.30 -1.52 14.25
CA GLY A 27 10.99 -1.89 13.01
C GLY A 27 10.09 -2.54 11.93
N GLN A 28 8.80 -2.70 12.21
CA GLN A 28 7.77 -3.15 11.28
C GLN A 28 7.04 -1.93 10.69
N LEU A 29 6.85 -1.91 9.37
CA LEU A 29 6.01 -0.89 8.73
C LEU A 29 4.54 -1.29 8.84
N TRP A 30 3.76 -0.37 9.40
CA TRP A 30 2.31 -0.46 9.57
C TRP A 30 1.62 0.55 8.68
N VAL A 31 0.39 0.23 8.27
CA VAL A 31 -0.45 1.12 7.48
C VAL A 31 -1.85 1.21 8.07
N LEU A 32 -2.40 2.42 8.06
CA LEU A 32 -3.79 2.65 8.41
C LEU A 32 -4.64 2.39 7.17
N THR A 33 -5.43 1.33 7.18
CA THR A 33 -6.35 1.02 6.08
C THR A 33 -7.51 2.01 6.04
N SER A 34 -8.17 2.14 4.89
CA SER A 34 -9.37 2.98 4.79
C SER A 34 -10.56 2.48 5.61
N ALA A 35 -10.49 1.25 6.14
CA ALA A 35 -11.41 0.74 7.15
C ALA A 35 -11.12 1.26 8.57
N GLY A 36 -10.03 2.04 8.77
CA GLY A 36 -9.64 2.59 10.06
C GLY A 36 -8.87 1.62 10.96
N ALA A 37 -8.29 0.56 10.40
CA ALA A 37 -7.49 -0.43 11.12
C ALA A 37 -6.00 -0.29 10.78
N TRP A 38 -5.14 -0.39 11.80
CA TRP A 38 -3.70 -0.51 11.60
C TRP A 38 -3.35 -1.97 11.31
N GLU A 39 -2.70 -2.21 10.18
CA GLU A 39 -2.29 -3.55 9.74
C GLU A 39 -0.82 -3.54 9.26
N PRO A 40 -0.09 -4.66 9.39
CA PRO A 40 1.27 -4.75 8.87
C PRO A 40 1.26 -4.59 7.34
N TRP A 41 2.15 -3.76 6.79
CA TRP A 41 2.16 -3.48 5.35
C TRP A 41 2.32 -4.76 4.51
N THR A 42 3.05 -5.75 5.03
CA THR A 42 3.29 -7.05 4.39
C THR A 42 2.02 -7.89 4.24
N GLU A 43 1.05 -7.73 5.13
CA GLU A 43 -0.24 -8.45 5.02
C GLU A 43 -1.14 -7.75 3.99
N VAL A 44 -1.21 -6.42 4.05
CA VAL A 44 -2.02 -5.62 3.14
C VAL A 44 -1.49 -5.71 1.70
N SER A 45 -0.16 -5.72 1.51
CA SER A 45 0.46 -5.78 0.18
C SER A 45 0.31 -7.14 -0.51
N VAL A 46 0.00 -8.22 0.22
CA VAL A 46 -0.37 -9.51 -0.37
C VAL A 46 -1.76 -9.44 -1.01
N ALA A 47 -2.73 -8.81 -0.34
CA ALA A 47 -4.06 -8.61 -0.89
C ALA A 47 -4.06 -7.58 -2.04
N PHE A 48 -3.23 -6.55 -1.92
CA PHE A 48 -3.14 -5.42 -2.84
C PHE A 48 -1.75 -5.31 -3.43
N THR A 49 -1.35 -6.30 -4.24
CA THR A 49 0.01 -6.33 -4.80
C THR A 49 0.35 -5.09 -5.61
N PHE A 50 1.63 -4.71 -5.65
CA PHE A 50 2.09 -3.55 -6.42
C PHE A 50 1.62 -3.57 -7.89
N ARG A 51 1.69 -4.74 -8.56
CA ARG A 51 1.22 -4.91 -9.94
C ARG A 51 -0.28 -4.68 -10.09
N TYR A 52 -1.07 -5.16 -9.13
CA TYR A 52 -2.52 -4.94 -9.11
C TYR A 52 -2.84 -3.44 -9.01
N LEU A 53 -2.18 -2.72 -8.09
CA LEU A 53 -2.37 -1.28 -7.92
C LEU A 53 -1.98 -0.49 -9.19
N GLN A 54 -0.87 -0.86 -9.84
CA GLN A 54 -0.48 -0.26 -11.12
C GLN A 54 -1.51 -0.50 -12.23
N GLY A 55 -2.14 -1.67 -12.26
CA GLY A 55 -3.19 -2.00 -13.23
C GLY A 55 -4.45 -1.15 -13.05
N ILE A 56 -4.80 -0.79 -11.82
CA ILE A 56 -5.96 0.09 -11.57
C ILE A 56 -5.70 1.51 -12.09
N LEU A 57 -4.50 2.06 -11.86
CA LEU A 57 -4.15 3.43 -12.27
C LEU A 57 -3.86 3.58 -13.77
N LYS A 58 -3.64 2.48 -14.47
CA LYS A 58 -3.53 2.44 -15.93
C LYS A 58 -4.77 1.73 -16.48
N PRO A 59 -5.96 2.37 -16.46
CA PRO A 59 -7.06 1.82 -17.24
C PRO A 59 -6.58 1.77 -18.69
N ASP A 60 -6.63 0.59 -19.30
CA ASP A 60 -6.31 0.40 -20.72
C ASP A 60 -6.96 1.53 -21.52
N THR A 61 -6.14 2.42 -22.07
CA THR A 61 -6.53 3.29 -23.18
C THR A 61 -6.75 2.38 -24.38
N THR A 62 -7.96 1.83 -24.49
CA THR A 62 -8.49 1.21 -25.73
C THR A 62 -9.68 2.04 -26.21
#